data_AF-A5K4G8-F1
#
_entry.id   AF-A5K4G8-F1
#
_cell.length_a   1.000
_cell.length_b   1.000
_cell.length_c   1.000
_cell.angle_alpha   90.00
_cell.angle_beta   90.00
_cell.angle_gamma   90.00
#
_symmetry.space_group_name_H-M   'P 1'
#
loop_
_entity.id
_entity.type
_entity.pdbx_description
1 polymer ?
#
loop_
_entity_poly.entity_id
_entity_poly.type
_entity_poly.pdbx_seq_one_letter_code
_entity_poly.pdbx_strand_id
1 'polypeptide(L)'
;MDYHMQYNAQDPINGERKGFVGQGYIDKAILKKKKNCLILLSVSAICIFVCSAFYFTRPAKRDGGVTYKIADKVDDDYIINFLLKSKNGKKFIASKVQELISTYDVKKENLPAQHGGTYKRFAKRDQCTRNNCSVSPYGKNAAQVEVVAQVNLVNPLVDTKFLMANLETVNSFYLFMKEHGKEYSTADEMQQRYLSFAENLAKIKAHNSRENVLYRKGMNRFGDLSFEEIKKKYLTLKSFDLKSDGIKSPRVSDYDDIIHKYKPKDGTFDYVKHDWREFNAVTPVKDQKNCGACWAFSTVGVVESQYAIRKKELVSLSEQEMVDCSFKNYGCDGGNIPIAFEDLLDLGGICKEKEYPYVDVTPELCDIDRCKNKYKITTYVEIPQLRFKEAIKFLGPISVSICANDDFVYYEGGLFDGSCGFSPNHAVILVGYGMEEMYDAMSRKNEKRYYFWLKNSWGEKWGEKGYMKIQTDEYGLMKTCSLGAQAFVALIDEV
;
A
#
# COMPACT_ATOMS: atom_id res chain seq x y z
N MET A 1 -62.88 -46.90 -2.48
CA MET A 1 -63.26 -48.30 -2.73
C MET A 1 -61.97 -49.05 -2.97
N ASP A 2 -61.59 -49.89 -2.02
CA ASP A 2 -60.50 -50.84 -2.19
C ASP A 2 -60.84 -51.84 -3.30
N TYR A 3 -59.81 -52.42 -3.93
CA TYR A 3 -59.51 -53.83 -3.74
C TYR A 3 -58.12 -54.17 -4.30
N HIS A 4 -57.25 -54.69 -3.43
CA HIS A 4 -56.06 -55.43 -3.86
C HIS A 4 -56.48 -56.79 -4.44
N MET A 5 -55.69 -57.32 -5.38
CA MET A 5 -55.47 -58.76 -5.46
C MET A 5 -54.08 -59.07 -6.00
N GLN A 6 -53.29 -59.76 -5.18
CA GLN A 6 -52.05 -60.45 -5.58
C GLN A 6 -52.42 -61.82 -6.19
N TYR A 7 -51.52 -62.46 -6.95
CA TYR A 7 -50.81 -63.66 -6.48
C TYR A 7 -49.70 -64.09 -7.45
N ASN A 8 -48.65 -64.71 -6.88
CA ASN A 8 -47.49 -65.27 -7.59
C ASN A 8 -47.81 -66.64 -8.23
N ALA A 9 -47.00 -67.09 -9.20
CA ALA A 9 -45.89 -68.04 -8.95
C ALA A 9 -45.39 -68.81 -10.21
N GLN A 10 -44.21 -69.43 -10.06
CA GLN A 10 -43.66 -70.59 -10.81
C GLN A 10 -42.95 -70.37 -12.17
N ASP A 11 -41.61 -70.27 -12.11
CA ASP A 11 -40.70 -70.88 -13.09
C ASP A 11 -40.74 -72.42 -12.96
N PRO A 12 -40.37 -73.20 -14.01
CA PRO A 12 -39.09 -73.92 -13.90
C PRO A 12 -38.30 -74.23 -15.21
N ILE A 13 -36.97 -74.14 -15.10
CA ILE A 13 -35.92 -75.11 -15.54
C ILE A 13 -35.53 -75.27 -17.04
N ASN A 14 -34.32 -74.77 -17.35
CA ASN A 14 -33.19 -75.28 -18.16
C ASN A 14 -33.34 -76.26 -19.36
N GLY A 15 -32.57 -75.99 -20.44
CA GLY A 15 -32.17 -76.95 -21.49
C GLY A 15 -30.96 -76.50 -22.33
N GLU A 16 -29.81 -77.18 -22.22
CA GLU A 16 -28.48 -76.76 -22.69
C GLU A 16 -28.11 -76.97 -24.20
N ARG A 17 -27.03 -76.25 -24.62
CA ARG A 17 -25.90 -76.60 -25.55
C ARG A 17 -25.89 -76.29 -27.07
N LYS A 18 -24.88 -75.45 -27.45
CA LYS A 18 -23.81 -75.58 -28.50
C LYS A 18 -24.21 -76.10 -29.91
N GLY A 19 -23.90 -75.48 -31.07
CA GLY A 19 -23.06 -74.33 -31.49
C GLY A 19 -23.41 -73.92 -32.95
N PHE A 20 -22.56 -73.44 -33.88
CA PHE A 20 -21.14 -73.03 -33.87
C PHE A 20 -20.80 -72.25 -35.20
N VAL A 21 -19.94 -71.22 -35.14
CA VAL A 21 -19.25 -70.43 -36.23
C VAL A 21 -20.08 -69.70 -37.30
N GLY A 22 -19.91 -68.37 -37.35
CA GLY A 22 -20.13 -67.50 -38.53
C GLY A 22 -19.49 -66.11 -38.32
N GLN A 23 -18.63 -65.64 -39.24
CA GLN A 23 -17.87 -64.37 -39.11
C GLN A 23 -18.75 -63.12 -39.31
N GLY A 24 -18.41 -62.00 -38.63
CA GLY A 24 -18.78 -60.67 -39.14
C GLY A 24 -18.79 -59.50 -38.14
N TYR A 25 -17.92 -58.51 -38.39
CA TYR A 25 -18.09 -57.07 -38.11
C TYR A 25 -18.55 -56.59 -36.70
N ILE A 26 -17.59 -56.05 -35.94
CA ILE A 26 -17.85 -55.05 -34.89
C ILE A 26 -17.55 -53.64 -35.42
N ASP A 27 -18.37 -52.69 -34.98
CA ASP A 27 -18.57 -51.35 -35.56
C ASP A 27 -17.33 -50.44 -35.66
N LYS A 28 -17.03 -49.97 -36.88
CA LYS A 28 -15.97 -48.96 -37.13
C LYS A 28 -16.39 -47.53 -36.73
N ALA A 29 -17.66 -47.30 -36.37
CA ALA A 29 -18.18 -45.99 -36.00
C ALA A 29 -17.65 -45.46 -34.65
N ILE A 30 -17.53 -46.33 -33.64
CA ILE A 30 -17.21 -45.92 -32.26
C ILE A 30 -15.73 -45.50 -32.10
N LEU A 31 -14.82 -46.13 -32.84
CA LEU A 31 -13.38 -45.81 -32.82
C LEU A 31 -13.04 -44.47 -33.49
N LYS A 32 -13.81 -44.03 -34.49
CA LYS A 32 -13.56 -42.77 -35.22
C LYS A 32 -13.89 -41.54 -34.35
N LYS A 33 -14.92 -41.63 -33.51
CA LYS A 33 -15.34 -40.54 -32.59
C LYS A 33 -14.32 -40.32 -31.46
N LYS A 34 -13.68 -41.38 -30.94
CA LYS A 34 -12.60 -41.26 -29.93
C LYS A 34 -11.31 -40.67 -30.51
N LYS A 35 -10.90 -41.04 -31.73
CA LYS A 35 -9.71 -40.46 -32.38
C LYS A 35 -9.85 -38.95 -32.64
N ASN A 36 -10.99 -38.49 -33.16
CA ASN A 36 -11.18 -37.06 -33.42
C ASN A 36 -11.23 -36.20 -32.14
N CYS A 37 -11.76 -36.73 -31.03
CA CYS A 37 -11.76 -36.02 -29.74
C CYS A 37 -10.35 -35.91 -29.13
N LEU A 38 -9.55 -36.99 -29.23
CA LEU A 38 -8.13 -36.97 -28.84
C LEU A 38 -7.30 -36.00 -29.70
N ILE A 39 -7.57 -35.93 -31.01
CA ILE A 39 -6.88 -34.99 -31.92
C ILE A 39 -7.27 -33.54 -31.59
N LEU A 40 -8.54 -33.23 -31.34
CA LEU A 40 -8.94 -31.86 -30.93
C LEU A 40 -8.30 -31.44 -29.60
N LEU A 41 -8.27 -32.34 -28.61
CA LEU A 41 -7.63 -32.07 -27.32
C LEU A 41 -6.10 -31.92 -27.45
N SER A 42 -5.46 -32.69 -28.33
CA SER A 42 -4.02 -32.52 -28.60
C SER A 42 -3.71 -31.22 -29.34
N VAL A 43 -4.52 -30.83 -30.33
CA VAL A 43 -4.31 -29.57 -31.08
C VAL A 43 -4.54 -28.36 -30.18
N SER A 44 -5.57 -28.38 -29.33
CA SER A 44 -5.82 -27.29 -28.38
C SER A 44 -4.71 -27.19 -27.31
N ALA A 45 -4.22 -28.32 -26.79
CA ALA A 45 -3.08 -28.35 -25.88
C ALA A 45 -1.78 -27.86 -26.56
N ILE A 46 -1.55 -28.22 -27.82
CA ILE A 46 -0.38 -27.76 -28.60
C ILE A 46 -0.47 -26.25 -28.88
N CYS A 47 -1.63 -25.71 -29.23
CA CYS A 47 -1.81 -24.26 -29.37
C CYS A 47 -1.51 -23.50 -28.06
N ILE A 48 -1.97 -24.02 -26.91
CA ILE A 48 -1.65 -23.44 -25.59
C ILE A 48 -0.14 -23.55 -25.27
N PHE A 49 0.50 -24.67 -25.61
CA PHE A 49 1.95 -24.84 -25.46
C PHE A 49 2.77 -23.93 -26.37
N VAL A 50 2.35 -23.73 -27.63
CA VAL A 50 3.03 -22.83 -28.58
C VAL A 50 2.85 -21.37 -28.15
N CYS A 51 1.64 -20.95 -27.77
CA CYS A 51 1.42 -19.59 -27.26
C CYS A 51 2.20 -19.31 -25.98
N SER A 52 2.22 -20.24 -25.01
CA SER A 52 2.99 -20.05 -23.78
C SER A 52 4.51 -20.14 -24.01
N ALA A 53 5.00 -20.99 -24.91
CA ALA A 53 6.41 -20.99 -25.31
C ALA A 53 6.83 -19.65 -25.95
N PHE A 54 6.02 -19.07 -26.83
CA PHE A 54 6.28 -17.73 -27.39
C PHE A 54 6.13 -16.59 -26.36
N TYR A 55 5.26 -16.73 -25.36
CA TYR A 55 5.05 -15.72 -24.31
C TYR A 55 6.24 -15.64 -23.35
N PHE A 56 6.80 -16.78 -22.94
CA PHE A 56 7.90 -16.85 -21.97
C PHE A 56 9.31 -16.79 -22.59
N THR A 57 9.46 -16.76 -23.92
CA THR A 57 10.79 -16.72 -24.58
C THR A 57 11.11 -15.41 -25.30
N ARG A 58 10.26 -14.37 -25.19
CA ARG A 58 10.51 -13.06 -25.82
C ARG A 58 11.69 -12.35 -25.15
N PRO A 59 12.85 -12.16 -25.83
CA PRO A 59 13.90 -11.33 -25.30
C PRO A 59 13.53 -9.86 -25.50
N ALA A 60 13.78 -9.01 -24.51
CA ALA A 60 13.69 -7.57 -24.71
C ALA A 60 14.70 -7.13 -25.77
N LYS A 61 14.24 -6.51 -26.86
CA LYS A 61 15.10 -5.85 -27.84
C LYS A 61 14.56 -4.48 -28.24
N ARG A 62 15.50 -3.54 -28.35
CA ARG A 62 15.33 -2.14 -28.72
C ARG A 62 14.87 -1.98 -30.17
N ASP A 63 14.08 -0.93 -30.39
CA ASP A 63 13.78 -0.16 -31.61
C ASP A 63 13.96 -0.78 -33.01
N GLY A 64 12.91 -0.70 -33.84
CA GLY A 64 13.08 -0.85 -35.29
C GLY A 64 11.89 -1.30 -36.15
N GLY A 65 10.75 -0.59 -36.13
CA GLY A 65 9.85 -0.51 -37.30
C GLY A 65 8.79 -1.60 -37.56
N VAL A 66 7.70 -1.15 -38.21
CA VAL A 66 6.56 -1.90 -38.78
C VAL A 66 5.62 -2.61 -37.79
N THR A 67 4.54 -1.91 -37.45
CA THR A 67 3.39 -2.44 -36.70
C THR A 67 2.50 -3.36 -37.54
N TYR A 68 2.34 -4.62 -37.13
CA TYR A 68 1.12 -5.38 -37.41
C TYR A 68 0.24 -5.39 -36.16
N LYS A 69 -0.93 -4.73 -36.25
CA LYS A 69 -1.98 -4.83 -35.23
C LYS A 69 -2.62 -6.21 -35.34
N ILE A 70 -2.34 -7.09 -34.39
CA ILE A 70 -3.25 -8.18 -34.03
C ILE A 70 -3.77 -7.84 -32.64
N ALA A 71 -5.06 -7.53 -32.58
CA ALA A 71 -5.77 -7.48 -31.32
C ALA A 71 -5.94 -8.92 -30.82
N ASP A 72 -5.54 -9.17 -29.58
CA ASP A 72 -6.33 -9.91 -28.60
C ASP A 72 -5.56 -9.94 -27.27
N LYS A 73 -5.99 -9.10 -26.32
CA LYS A 73 -5.71 -9.35 -24.91
C LYS A 73 -6.56 -10.56 -24.49
N VAL A 74 -6.05 -11.76 -24.74
CA VAL A 74 -6.47 -12.90 -23.91
C VAL A 74 -6.01 -12.56 -22.50
N ASP A 75 -6.94 -12.55 -21.57
CA ASP A 75 -6.69 -12.12 -20.20
C ASP A 75 -5.71 -13.10 -19.52
N ASP A 76 -4.47 -12.64 -19.26
CA ASP A 76 -3.41 -13.42 -18.58
C ASP A 76 -3.97 -14.04 -17.29
N ASP A 77 -4.79 -13.27 -16.58
CA ASP A 77 -5.39 -13.65 -15.30
C ASP A 77 -6.43 -14.76 -15.47
N TYR A 78 -7.15 -14.82 -16.60
CA TYR A 78 -8.07 -15.93 -16.89
C TYR A 78 -7.31 -17.24 -17.12
N ILE A 79 -6.23 -17.22 -17.89
CA ILE A 79 -5.40 -18.41 -18.15
C ILE A 79 -4.77 -18.92 -16.85
N ILE A 80 -4.19 -18.02 -16.05
CA ILE A 80 -3.59 -18.35 -14.76
C ILE A 80 -4.62 -18.93 -13.81
N ASN A 81 -5.78 -18.27 -13.63
CA ASN A 81 -6.86 -18.77 -12.77
C ASN A 81 -7.46 -20.09 -13.27
N PHE A 82 -7.47 -20.34 -14.57
CA PHE A 82 -7.86 -21.64 -15.14
C PHE A 82 -6.84 -22.74 -14.81
N LEU A 83 -5.54 -22.46 -15.00
CA LEU A 83 -4.46 -23.40 -14.69
C LEU A 83 -4.40 -23.74 -13.19
N LEU A 84 -4.62 -22.76 -12.31
CA LEU A 84 -4.70 -22.94 -10.86
C LEU A 84 -5.82 -23.90 -10.41
N LYS A 85 -6.86 -24.14 -11.22
CA LYS A 85 -7.94 -25.09 -10.90
C LYS A 85 -7.54 -26.56 -11.12
N SER A 86 -6.45 -26.86 -11.81
CA SER A 86 -6.05 -28.24 -12.15
C SER A 86 -4.69 -28.61 -11.56
N LYS A 87 -4.53 -29.86 -11.08
CA LYS A 87 -3.25 -30.34 -10.53
C LYS A 87 -2.08 -30.18 -11.51
N ASN A 88 -2.33 -30.38 -12.81
CA ASN A 88 -1.31 -30.26 -13.86
C ASN A 88 -0.98 -28.80 -14.19
N GLY A 89 -1.98 -27.91 -14.25
CA GLY A 89 -1.74 -26.47 -14.39
C GLY A 89 -0.97 -25.90 -13.20
N LYS A 90 -1.27 -26.35 -11.97
CA LYS A 90 -0.46 -26.04 -10.78
C LYS A 90 1.00 -26.46 -10.93
N LYS A 91 1.28 -27.66 -11.47
CA LYS A 91 2.67 -28.11 -11.75
C LYS A 91 3.37 -27.22 -12.77
N PHE A 92 2.66 -26.84 -13.84
CA PHE A 92 3.20 -26.00 -14.91
C PHE A 92 3.57 -24.61 -14.41
N ILE A 93 2.69 -23.96 -13.63
CA ILE A 93 2.98 -22.66 -13.00
C ILE A 93 4.19 -22.79 -12.07
N ALA A 94 4.23 -23.79 -11.18
CA ALA A 94 5.37 -24.00 -10.29
C ALA A 94 6.69 -24.19 -11.07
N SER A 95 6.68 -24.94 -12.17
CA SER A 95 7.85 -25.10 -13.04
C SER A 95 8.31 -23.78 -13.69
N LYS A 96 7.38 -22.90 -14.08
CA LYS A 96 7.70 -21.60 -14.68
C LYS A 96 8.16 -20.58 -13.65
N VAL A 97 7.63 -20.61 -12.43
CA VAL A 97 8.16 -19.83 -11.31
C VAL A 97 9.59 -20.26 -10.97
N GLN A 98 9.86 -21.57 -10.92
CA GLN A 98 11.20 -22.10 -10.67
C GLN A 98 12.22 -21.71 -11.76
N GLU A 99 11.80 -21.72 -13.03
CA GLU A 99 12.59 -21.23 -14.17
C GLU A 99 12.88 -19.73 -14.07
N LEU A 100 11.89 -18.90 -13.70
CA LEU A 100 12.11 -17.48 -13.47
C LEU A 100 13.13 -17.22 -12.35
N ILE A 101 13.02 -17.93 -11.22
CA ILE A 101 13.93 -17.76 -10.08
C ILE A 101 15.36 -18.14 -10.45
N SER A 102 15.58 -19.22 -11.21
CA SER A 102 16.93 -19.61 -11.62
C SER A 102 17.62 -18.56 -12.50
N THR A 103 16.86 -17.71 -13.23
CA THR A 103 17.45 -16.57 -13.96
C THR A 103 18.00 -15.46 -13.04
N TYR A 104 17.49 -15.33 -11.81
CA TYR A 104 18.05 -14.41 -10.81
C TYR A 104 19.37 -14.95 -10.23
N ASP A 105 19.50 -16.26 -10.06
CA ASP A 105 20.76 -16.89 -9.65
C ASP A 105 21.86 -16.72 -10.72
N VAL A 106 21.53 -16.78 -12.01
CA VAL A 106 22.52 -16.54 -13.10
C VAL A 106 23.02 -15.08 -13.14
N LYS A 107 22.22 -14.09 -12.67
CA LYS A 107 22.71 -12.71 -12.53
C LYS A 107 23.79 -12.58 -11.44
N LYS A 108 23.78 -13.47 -10.42
CA LYS A 108 24.74 -13.48 -9.30
C LYS A 108 26.17 -13.74 -9.75
N GLU A 109 26.37 -14.59 -10.75
CA GLU A 109 27.71 -14.95 -11.27
C GLU A 109 28.34 -13.86 -12.15
N ASN A 110 27.58 -12.84 -12.54
CA ASN A 110 28.02 -11.76 -13.44
C ASN A 110 28.31 -10.42 -12.72
N LEU A 111 28.32 -10.41 -11.38
CA LEU A 111 28.66 -9.23 -10.58
C LEU A 111 30.14 -9.28 -10.14
N PRO A 112 30.95 -8.24 -10.41
CA PRO A 112 32.36 -8.23 -10.00
C PRO A 112 32.49 -8.12 -8.47
N ALA A 113 33.31 -9.00 -7.88
CA ALA A 113 33.54 -9.03 -6.45
C ALA A 113 34.26 -7.77 -5.96
N GLN A 114 33.61 -6.98 -5.09
CA GLN A 114 34.27 -5.90 -4.34
C GLN A 114 34.79 -6.38 -2.98
N HIS A 115 35.84 -5.71 -2.50
CA HIS A 115 36.73 -6.19 -1.44
C HIS A 115 36.05 -6.48 -0.09
N GLY A 116 36.43 -7.60 0.53
CA GLY A 116 35.96 -7.98 1.86
C GLY A 116 36.60 -7.17 2.99
N GLY A 117 35.76 -6.51 3.80
CA GLY A 117 36.15 -5.91 5.07
C GLY A 117 35.81 -6.82 6.26
N THR A 118 36.80 -7.19 7.07
CA THR A 118 36.61 -8.03 8.26
C THR A 118 35.98 -7.25 9.43
N TYR A 119 34.71 -7.51 9.75
CA TYR A 119 34.08 -7.03 10.98
C TYR A 119 34.28 -8.01 12.14
N LYS A 120 34.92 -7.55 13.23
CA LYS A 120 35.07 -8.31 14.48
C LYS A 120 33.74 -8.35 15.25
N ARG A 121 33.32 -9.55 15.68
CA ARG A 121 32.20 -9.74 16.62
C ARG A 121 32.57 -9.17 18.00
N PHE A 122 31.76 -8.24 18.51
CA PHE A 122 31.68 -7.98 19.95
C PHE A 122 30.59 -8.87 20.57
N ALA A 123 30.98 -9.74 21.51
CA ALA A 123 30.04 -10.52 22.30
C ALA A 123 29.71 -9.75 23.59
N LYS A 124 28.42 -9.47 23.84
CA LYS A 124 27.96 -9.07 25.18
C LYS A 124 27.97 -10.30 26.10
N ARG A 125 28.47 -10.13 27.32
CA ARG A 125 28.28 -11.08 28.42
C ARG A 125 26.99 -10.74 29.14
N ASP A 126 26.12 -11.71 29.32
CA ASP A 126 25.04 -11.62 30.29
C ASP A 126 25.57 -12.03 31.68
N GLN A 127 25.23 -11.24 32.71
CA GLN A 127 25.46 -11.57 34.11
C GLN A 127 24.12 -11.69 34.83
N CYS A 128 23.69 -12.93 35.08
CA CYS A 128 22.68 -13.22 36.11
C CYS A 128 23.40 -13.71 37.37
N THR A 129 23.27 -12.99 38.48
CA THR A 129 23.83 -13.41 39.78
C THR A 129 22.73 -13.64 40.80
N ARG A 130 22.64 -14.89 41.27
CA ARG A 130 22.04 -15.36 42.52
C ARG A 130 20.61 -14.89 42.88
N ASN A 131 19.70 -15.85 42.69
CA ASN A 131 18.46 -16.10 43.42
C ASN A 131 17.22 -15.23 43.09
N ASN A 132 16.12 -15.94 42.84
CA ASN A 132 14.74 -15.48 42.62
C ASN A 132 14.43 -14.74 41.30
N CYS A 133 14.10 -15.53 40.27
CA CYS A 133 12.99 -15.20 39.37
C CYS A 133 11.97 -16.34 39.44
N SER A 134 10.85 -16.10 40.13
CA SER A 134 9.75 -17.05 40.31
C SER A 134 8.90 -17.15 39.04
N VAL A 135 8.69 -18.37 38.54
CA VAL A 135 7.73 -18.65 37.45
C VAL A 135 6.31 -18.70 38.02
N SER A 136 5.37 -18.02 37.36
CA SER A 136 3.93 -18.21 37.59
C SER A 136 3.28 -18.79 36.32
N PRO A 137 2.43 -19.85 36.42
CA PRO A 137 1.79 -20.50 35.27
C PRO A 137 0.40 -19.91 34.94
N TYR A 138 -0.23 -20.48 33.90
CA TYR A 138 -1.48 -20.07 33.20
C TYR A 138 -1.30 -18.97 32.13
N GLY A 139 -1.85 -19.10 30.92
CA GLY A 139 -2.67 -20.19 30.36
C GLY A 139 -2.66 -20.18 28.82
N LYS A 140 -2.92 -21.35 28.22
CA LYS A 140 -2.83 -21.58 26.76
C LYS A 140 -4.08 -21.08 26.03
N ASN A 141 -3.90 -20.52 24.83
CA ASN A 141 -4.54 -20.99 23.57
C ASN A 141 -4.32 -19.99 22.43
N ALA A 142 -3.26 -20.19 21.65
CA ALA A 142 -3.14 -19.67 20.29
C ALA A 142 -2.59 -20.80 19.42
N ALA A 143 -3.19 -21.04 18.25
CA ALA A 143 -2.75 -22.09 17.34
C ALA A 143 -1.33 -21.78 16.85
N GLN A 144 -0.38 -22.66 17.14
CA GLN A 144 1.01 -22.46 16.78
C GLN A 144 1.21 -22.61 15.28
N VAL A 145 1.55 -21.52 14.61
CA VAL A 145 2.29 -21.58 13.34
C VAL A 145 3.76 -21.83 13.73
N GLU A 146 4.29 -23.02 13.43
CA GLU A 146 5.71 -23.31 13.65
C GLU A 146 6.59 -22.47 12.73
N VAL A 147 7.14 -21.39 13.28
CA VAL A 147 8.25 -20.66 12.66
C VAL A 147 9.53 -21.46 12.92
N VAL A 148 9.90 -22.32 11.97
CA VAL A 148 11.11 -23.15 12.06
C VAL A 148 12.34 -22.26 12.06
N ALA A 149 13.13 -22.35 13.14
CA ALA A 149 14.36 -21.61 13.32
C ALA A 149 15.48 -22.09 12.36
N GLN A 150 16.44 -21.19 12.11
CA GLN A 150 17.57 -21.32 11.19
C GLN A 150 18.11 -22.74 10.96
N VAL A 151 17.80 -23.27 9.78
CA VAL A 151 18.55 -24.33 9.09
C VAL A 151 19.16 -23.68 7.83
N ASN A 152 20.23 -24.25 7.26
CA ASN A 152 20.74 -23.84 5.95
C ASN A 152 19.64 -24.06 4.89
N LEU A 153 18.87 -23.00 4.64
CA LEU A 153 17.66 -23.06 3.82
C LEU A 153 18.03 -22.97 2.35
N VAL A 154 17.81 -24.07 1.63
CA VAL A 154 17.47 -24.00 0.22
C VAL A 154 16.30 -23.03 0.10
N ASN A 155 16.43 -22.01 -0.76
CA ASN A 155 15.38 -21.00 -0.94
C ASN A 155 14.03 -21.69 -1.19
N PRO A 156 13.00 -21.51 -0.33
CA PRO A 156 11.73 -22.22 -0.45
C PRO A 156 11.01 -21.95 -1.78
N LEU A 157 11.28 -20.82 -2.44
CA LEU A 157 10.76 -20.55 -3.77
C LEU A 157 11.37 -21.46 -4.85
N VAL A 158 12.49 -22.14 -4.57
CA VAL A 158 13.12 -23.16 -5.44
C VAL A 158 12.60 -24.58 -5.11
N ASP A 159 11.97 -24.80 -3.95
CA ASP A 159 11.34 -26.08 -3.61
C ASP A 159 9.95 -26.21 -4.27
N THR A 160 9.84 -27.13 -5.23
CA THR A 160 8.58 -27.44 -5.91
C THR A 160 7.46 -27.86 -4.94
N LYS A 161 7.78 -28.48 -3.80
CA LYS A 161 6.79 -28.86 -2.78
C LYS A 161 6.20 -27.63 -2.08
N PHE A 162 7.06 -26.68 -1.69
CA PHE A 162 6.65 -25.39 -1.14
C PHE A 162 5.83 -24.58 -2.15
N LEU A 163 6.29 -24.48 -3.41
CA LEU A 163 5.56 -23.79 -4.48
C LEU A 163 4.15 -24.35 -4.69
N MET A 164 3.98 -25.69 -4.68
CA MET A 164 2.65 -26.29 -4.86
C MET A 164 1.72 -26.08 -3.66
N ALA A 165 2.26 -26.01 -2.44
CA ALA A 165 1.50 -25.73 -1.23
C ALA A 165 1.02 -24.26 -1.16
N ASN A 166 1.84 -23.32 -1.64
CA ASN A 166 1.61 -21.88 -1.51
C ASN A 166 1.24 -21.19 -2.84
N LEU A 167 0.85 -21.95 -3.86
CA LEU A 167 0.80 -21.48 -5.24
C LEU A 167 -0.09 -20.25 -5.48
N GLU A 168 -1.19 -20.11 -4.75
CA GLU A 168 -2.05 -18.92 -4.82
C GLU A 168 -1.28 -17.67 -4.37
N THR A 169 -0.65 -17.71 -3.20
CA THR A 169 0.15 -16.60 -2.65
C THR A 169 1.37 -16.29 -3.52
N VAL A 170 2.06 -17.32 -4.04
CA VAL A 170 3.18 -17.15 -4.98
C VAL A 170 2.72 -16.48 -6.28
N ASN A 171 1.57 -16.87 -6.82
CA ASN A 171 1.00 -16.23 -8.00
C ASN A 171 0.56 -14.79 -7.71
N SER A 172 -0.05 -14.52 -6.55
CA SER A 172 -0.39 -13.16 -6.11
C SER A 172 0.85 -12.28 -5.97
N PHE A 173 1.98 -12.82 -5.48
CA PHE A 173 3.25 -12.09 -5.41
C PHE A 173 3.81 -11.77 -6.79
N TYR A 174 3.75 -12.71 -7.74
CA TYR A 174 4.16 -12.46 -9.12
C TYR A 174 3.32 -11.37 -9.81
N LEU A 175 1.99 -11.39 -9.62
CA LEU A 175 1.10 -10.33 -10.12
C LEU A 175 1.41 -8.98 -9.46
N PHE A 176 1.61 -8.95 -8.15
CA PHE A 176 2.05 -7.77 -7.40
C PHE A 176 3.37 -7.20 -7.96
N MET A 177 4.36 -8.05 -8.27
CA MET A 177 5.61 -7.61 -8.88
C MET A 177 5.39 -6.95 -10.24
N LYS A 178 4.54 -7.56 -11.10
CA LYS A 178 4.18 -7.03 -12.42
C LYS A 178 3.43 -5.69 -12.32
N GLU A 179 2.52 -5.55 -11.37
CA GLU A 179 1.70 -4.33 -11.20
C GLU A 179 2.52 -3.14 -10.67
N HIS A 180 3.43 -3.40 -9.72
CA HIS A 180 4.22 -2.35 -9.06
C HIS A 180 5.64 -2.19 -9.62
N GLY A 181 6.00 -2.93 -10.67
CA GLY A 181 7.32 -2.86 -11.30
C GLY A 181 8.45 -3.29 -10.36
N LYS A 182 8.22 -4.33 -9.56
CA LYS A 182 9.20 -4.80 -8.57
C LYS A 182 10.22 -5.72 -9.22
N GLU A 183 11.48 -5.34 -9.09
CA GLU A 183 12.65 -6.16 -9.41
C GLU A 183 13.51 -6.30 -8.15
N TYR A 184 14.11 -7.47 -7.95
CA TYR A 184 14.97 -7.78 -6.80
C TYR A 184 16.35 -8.21 -7.28
N SER A 185 17.39 -7.88 -6.53
CA SER A 185 18.78 -8.09 -6.97
C SER A 185 19.23 -9.55 -6.82
N THR A 186 18.64 -10.29 -5.87
CA THR A 186 19.01 -11.68 -5.56
C THR A 186 17.78 -12.54 -5.26
N ALA A 187 17.95 -13.87 -5.39
CA ALA A 187 16.92 -14.83 -4.99
C ALA A 187 16.62 -14.79 -3.48
N ASP A 188 17.62 -14.47 -2.65
CA ASP A 188 17.48 -14.32 -1.20
C ASP A 188 16.65 -13.07 -0.84
N GLU A 189 16.87 -11.94 -1.56
CA GLU A 189 16.03 -10.75 -1.44
C GLU A 189 14.59 -11.05 -1.86
N MET A 190 14.40 -11.69 -3.02
CA MET A 190 13.07 -12.09 -3.51
C MET A 190 12.34 -12.98 -2.49
N GLN A 191 13.04 -13.89 -1.81
CA GLN A 191 12.49 -14.72 -0.76
C GLN A 191 12.02 -13.88 0.44
N GLN A 192 12.83 -12.93 0.92
CA GLN A 192 12.45 -12.03 2.02
C GLN A 192 11.22 -11.19 1.64
N ARG A 193 11.23 -10.61 0.44
CA ARG A 193 10.14 -9.81 -0.14
C ARG A 193 8.84 -10.62 -0.26
N TYR A 194 8.93 -11.88 -0.68
CA TYR A 194 7.81 -12.81 -0.71
C TYR A 194 7.26 -13.12 0.69
N LEU A 195 8.13 -13.31 1.69
CA LEU A 195 7.69 -13.60 3.07
C LEU A 195 6.93 -12.41 3.67
N SER A 196 7.44 -11.18 3.52
CA SER A 196 6.73 -9.97 3.92
C SER A 196 5.39 -9.81 3.17
N PHE A 197 5.38 -10.04 1.85
CA PHE A 197 4.15 -10.04 1.06
C PHE A 197 3.11 -11.05 1.55
N ALA A 198 3.53 -12.29 1.83
CA ALA A 198 2.64 -13.33 2.32
C ALA A 198 2.04 -13.00 3.70
N GLU A 199 2.85 -12.45 4.61
CA GLU A 199 2.42 -11.99 5.93
C GLU A 199 1.40 -10.84 5.80
N ASN A 200 1.73 -9.82 5.01
CA ASN A 200 0.88 -8.63 4.82
C ASN A 200 -0.43 -8.99 4.10
N LEU A 201 -0.39 -9.88 3.10
CA LEU A 201 -1.60 -10.41 2.46
C LEU A 201 -2.49 -11.18 3.45
N ALA A 202 -1.91 -11.93 4.39
CA ALA A 202 -2.66 -12.61 5.43
C ALA A 202 -3.32 -11.62 6.40
N LYS A 203 -2.62 -10.56 6.84
CA LYS A 203 -3.20 -9.47 7.65
C LYS A 203 -4.36 -8.77 6.94
N ILE A 204 -4.21 -8.46 5.65
CA ILE A 204 -5.25 -7.84 4.81
C ILE A 204 -6.47 -8.76 4.70
N LYS A 205 -6.28 -10.04 4.36
CA LYS A 205 -7.37 -11.04 4.28
C LYS A 205 -8.08 -11.16 5.64
N ALA A 206 -7.34 -11.26 6.75
CA ALA A 206 -7.90 -11.38 8.10
C ALA A 206 -8.70 -10.13 8.53
N HIS A 207 -8.21 -8.93 8.22
CA HIS A 207 -8.96 -7.69 8.46
C HIS A 207 -10.28 -7.68 7.67
N ASN A 208 -10.21 -7.96 6.37
CA ASN A 208 -11.37 -7.91 5.47
C ASN A 208 -12.40 -9.02 5.73
N SER A 209 -12.02 -10.13 6.38
CA SER A 209 -12.96 -11.18 6.78
C SER A 209 -13.79 -10.85 8.03
N ARG A 210 -13.49 -9.76 8.75
CA ARG A 210 -14.29 -9.33 9.90
C ARG A 210 -15.62 -8.73 9.45
N GLU A 211 -16.69 -9.06 10.18
CA GLU A 211 -17.98 -8.40 10.03
C GLU A 211 -17.92 -6.94 10.53
N ASN A 212 -18.76 -6.08 9.97
CA ASN A 212 -18.97 -4.69 10.41
C ASN A 212 -17.70 -3.79 10.43
N VAL A 213 -16.69 -4.06 9.60
CA VAL A 213 -15.54 -3.15 9.43
C VAL A 213 -15.93 -1.86 8.70
N LEU A 214 -15.50 -0.72 9.23
CA LEU A 214 -15.77 0.60 8.66
C LEU A 214 -14.85 0.96 7.48
N TYR A 215 -13.65 0.35 7.41
CA TYR A 215 -12.71 0.49 6.30
C TYR A 215 -12.22 -0.87 5.77
N ARG A 216 -11.75 -0.86 4.52
CA ARG A 216 -11.09 -1.97 3.84
C ARG A 216 -9.58 -1.76 3.75
N LYS A 217 -8.86 -2.87 3.79
CA LYS A 217 -7.43 -2.91 3.48
C LYS A 217 -7.20 -3.52 2.10
N GLY A 218 -6.26 -2.96 1.34
CA GLY A 218 -5.89 -3.39 0.01
C GLY A 218 -4.38 -3.59 -0.09
N MET A 219 -3.96 -4.47 -1.00
CA MET A 219 -2.54 -4.62 -1.33
C MET A 219 -2.09 -3.40 -2.14
N ASN A 220 -0.91 -2.87 -1.83
CA ASN A 220 -0.35 -1.70 -2.50
C ASN A 220 1.18 -1.79 -2.55
N ARG A 221 1.86 -0.80 -3.15
CA ARG A 221 3.33 -0.78 -3.40
C ARG A 221 4.26 -1.10 -2.21
N PHE A 222 3.77 -1.07 -0.97
CA PHE A 222 4.52 -1.41 0.23
C PHE A 222 4.41 -2.90 0.65
N GLY A 223 3.59 -3.70 -0.05
CA GLY A 223 3.25 -5.08 0.33
C GLY A 223 4.41 -6.03 0.61
N ASP A 224 5.51 -5.88 -0.12
CA ASP A 224 6.76 -6.63 0.00
C ASP A 224 7.71 -6.13 1.11
N LEU A 225 7.30 -5.13 1.88
CA LEU A 225 8.10 -4.56 2.96
C LEU A 225 7.54 -4.98 4.33
N SER A 226 8.43 -5.24 5.27
CA SER A 226 8.08 -5.32 6.69
C SER A 226 7.70 -3.93 7.23
N PHE A 227 6.85 -3.87 8.26
CA PHE A 227 6.48 -2.59 8.85
C PHE A 227 7.68 -1.80 9.41
N GLU A 228 8.73 -2.47 9.91
CA GLU A 228 9.95 -1.79 10.39
C GLU A 228 10.78 -1.19 9.24
N GLU A 229 10.81 -1.82 8.04
CA GLU A 229 11.39 -1.17 6.84
C GLU A 229 10.58 0.06 6.43
N ILE A 230 9.25 -0.04 6.45
CA ILE A 230 8.37 1.09 6.11
C ILE A 230 8.59 2.25 7.09
N LYS A 231 8.60 1.94 8.39
CA LYS A 231 8.82 2.89 9.47
C LYS A 231 10.17 3.59 9.36
N LYS A 232 11.23 2.85 9.06
CA LYS A 232 12.58 3.41 8.88
C LYS A 232 12.70 4.33 7.66
N LYS A 233 11.94 4.08 6.58
CA LYS A 233 12.14 4.72 5.27
C LYS A 233 11.10 5.79 4.90
N TYR A 234 9.86 5.65 5.36
CA TYR A 234 8.75 6.54 4.99
C TYR A 234 8.11 7.24 6.20
N LEU A 235 8.21 6.67 7.40
CA LEU A 235 7.62 7.21 8.64
C LEU A 235 8.68 7.88 9.53
N THR A 236 9.40 8.83 8.92
CA THR A 236 10.57 9.50 9.51
C THR A 236 10.25 10.89 10.07
N LEU A 237 8.98 11.25 10.25
CA LEU A 237 8.63 12.49 10.95
C LEU A 237 9.23 12.44 12.36
N LYS A 238 10.00 13.46 12.70
CA LYS A 238 10.60 13.64 14.01
C LYS A 238 9.67 14.52 14.86
N SER A 239 9.61 14.24 16.16
CA SER A 239 8.89 15.08 17.11
C SER A 239 9.75 16.29 17.48
N PHE A 240 9.16 17.48 17.43
CA PHE A 240 9.77 18.73 17.88
C PHE A 240 8.77 19.48 18.76
N ASP A 241 9.21 20.05 19.87
CA ASP A 241 8.34 20.84 20.74
C ASP A 241 8.86 22.27 20.84
N LEU A 242 8.19 23.17 20.11
CA LEU A 242 8.46 24.61 20.12
C LEU A 242 8.59 25.21 21.53
N LYS A 243 7.91 24.63 22.54
CA LYS A 243 7.88 25.15 23.91
C LYS A 243 9.01 24.61 24.78
N SER A 244 9.39 23.34 24.67
CA SER A 244 10.50 22.76 25.45
C SER A 244 11.86 22.87 24.78
N ASP A 245 11.93 22.92 23.44
CA ASP A 245 13.16 23.16 22.67
C ASP A 245 13.56 24.66 22.62
N GLY A 246 12.83 25.53 23.35
CA GLY A 246 13.19 26.94 23.55
C GLY A 246 12.96 27.86 22.36
N ILE A 247 12.46 27.35 21.22
CA ILE A 247 12.11 28.16 20.04
C ILE A 247 10.77 28.88 20.27
N LYS A 248 10.83 29.97 21.06
CA LYS A 248 9.91 31.10 20.87
C LYS A 248 10.24 31.76 19.54
N SER A 249 9.81 31.18 18.43
CA SER A 249 9.91 31.87 17.15
C SER A 249 9.01 33.12 17.22
N PRO A 250 9.55 34.32 17.02
CA PRO A 250 8.74 35.53 16.93
C PRO A 250 7.93 35.58 15.61
N ARG A 251 8.05 34.54 14.77
CA ARG A 251 7.40 34.41 13.46
C ARG A 251 6.21 33.45 13.46
N VAL A 252 5.85 32.86 14.61
CA VAL A 252 4.55 32.19 14.79
C VAL A 252 3.52 33.24 15.17
N SER A 253 2.50 33.42 14.33
CA SER A 253 1.38 34.31 14.67
C SER A 253 0.38 33.60 15.59
N ASP A 254 -0.24 34.38 16.50
CA ASP A 254 -1.27 33.85 17.40
C ASP A 254 -2.52 33.39 16.61
N TYR A 255 -3.11 32.28 17.05
CA TYR A 255 -4.26 31.70 16.35
C TYR A 255 -5.50 32.59 16.43
N ASP A 256 -5.78 33.18 17.59
CA ASP A 256 -6.98 33.98 17.78
C ASP A 256 -6.87 35.31 17.03
N ASP A 257 -5.72 35.99 17.05
CA ASP A 257 -5.49 37.18 16.22
C ASP A 257 -5.73 36.91 14.72
N ILE A 258 -5.18 35.79 14.22
CA ILE A 258 -5.35 35.38 12.82
C ILE A 258 -6.79 34.99 12.50
N ILE A 259 -7.45 34.16 13.32
CA ILE A 259 -8.79 33.66 12.96
C ILE A 259 -9.81 34.80 12.92
N HIS A 260 -9.69 35.83 13.78
CA HIS A 260 -10.55 37.01 13.74
C HIS A 260 -10.40 37.85 12.45
N LYS A 261 -9.27 37.74 11.73
CA LYS A 261 -9.06 38.40 10.42
C LYS A 261 -9.76 37.68 9.27
N TYR A 262 -9.78 36.33 9.28
CA TYR A 262 -10.31 35.51 8.18
C TYR A 262 -11.74 35.00 8.41
N LYS A 263 -12.20 34.91 9.65
CA LYS A 263 -13.55 34.48 10.01
C LYS A 263 -14.51 35.69 10.05
N PRO A 264 -15.65 35.67 9.34
CA PRO A 264 -16.68 36.70 9.47
C PRO A 264 -17.18 36.81 10.92
N LYS A 265 -17.50 38.02 11.39
CA LYS A 265 -17.92 38.27 12.79
C LYS A 265 -19.22 37.54 13.17
N ASP A 266 -20.09 37.33 12.19
CA ASP A 266 -21.34 36.57 12.20
C ASP A 266 -21.16 35.12 11.70
N GLY A 267 -19.91 34.73 11.41
CA GLY A 267 -19.52 33.46 10.80
C GLY A 267 -19.73 32.25 11.71
N THR A 268 -20.99 31.84 11.86
CA THR A 268 -21.32 30.44 12.13
C THR A 268 -20.89 29.60 10.93
N PHE A 269 -20.31 28.43 11.18
CA PHE A 269 -19.93 27.52 10.11
C PHE A 269 -20.49 26.13 10.37
N ASP A 270 -20.84 25.46 9.29
CA ASP A 270 -21.32 24.08 9.34
C ASP A 270 -20.18 23.13 9.71
N TYR A 271 -20.37 22.37 10.79
CA TYR A 271 -19.45 21.34 11.26
C TYR A 271 -19.65 20.00 10.52
N VAL A 272 -20.72 19.86 9.72
CA VAL A 272 -21.07 18.63 8.99
C VAL A 272 -20.14 18.41 7.79
N LYS A 273 -20.00 19.37 6.86
CA LYS A 273 -19.13 19.20 5.67
C LYS A 273 -18.41 20.47 5.20
N HIS A 274 -17.13 20.34 4.89
CA HIS A 274 -16.37 21.27 4.04
C HIS A 274 -15.19 20.54 3.39
N ASP A 275 -14.95 20.70 2.08
CA ASP A 275 -13.89 19.99 1.36
C ASP A 275 -13.21 20.91 0.32
N TRP A 276 -11.95 21.28 0.55
CA TRP A 276 -11.20 22.19 -0.34
C TRP A 276 -10.92 21.61 -1.73
N ARG A 277 -11.04 20.30 -1.92
CA ARG A 277 -10.93 19.66 -3.24
C ARG A 277 -12.06 20.11 -4.17
N GLU A 278 -13.24 20.42 -3.62
CA GLU A 278 -14.41 20.91 -4.37
C GLU A 278 -14.24 22.38 -4.84
N PHE A 279 -13.21 23.09 -4.35
CA PHE A 279 -12.97 24.52 -4.61
C PHE A 279 -11.68 24.82 -5.41
N ASN A 280 -11.10 23.81 -6.08
CA ASN A 280 -9.83 23.94 -6.82
C ASN A 280 -8.67 24.47 -5.95
N ALA A 281 -8.70 24.16 -4.65
CA ALA A 281 -7.78 24.68 -3.63
C ALA A 281 -6.74 23.65 -3.16
N VAL A 282 -6.65 22.49 -3.82
CA VAL A 282 -5.76 21.38 -3.47
C VAL A 282 -5.15 20.84 -4.75
N THR A 283 -3.82 20.74 -4.81
CA THR A 283 -3.07 20.16 -5.92
C THR A 283 -3.31 18.65 -6.05
N PRO A 284 -2.96 18.01 -7.19
CA PRO A 284 -2.94 16.55 -7.32
C PRO A 284 -2.15 15.85 -6.20
N VAL A 285 -2.39 14.54 -6.01
CA VAL A 285 -1.62 13.77 -5.02
C VAL A 285 -0.23 13.47 -5.59
N LYS A 286 0.80 13.86 -4.82
CA LYS A 286 2.19 13.55 -5.11
C LYS A 286 2.64 12.27 -4.42
N ASP A 287 3.84 11.82 -4.73
CA ASP A 287 4.43 10.59 -4.21
C ASP A 287 5.87 10.88 -3.76
N GLN A 288 6.14 10.76 -2.46
CA GLN A 288 7.46 10.96 -1.84
C GLN A 288 8.49 9.88 -2.24
N LYS A 289 8.08 8.89 -3.05
CA LYS A 289 8.91 7.79 -3.56
C LYS A 289 9.69 7.12 -2.43
N ASN A 290 11.02 7.07 -2.44
CA ASN A 290 11.85 6.34 -1.48
C ASN A 290 12.37 7.16 -0.29
N CYS A 291 12.00 8.42 -0.20
CA CYS A 291 12.57 9.40 0.71
C CYS A 291 11.62 9.71 1.89
N GLY A 292 12.18 9.95 3.07
CA GLY A 292 11.48 10.33 4.29
C GLY A 292 11.00 11.79 4.32
N ALA A 293 10.49 12.30 3.20
CA ALA A 293 10.17 13.71 2.98
C ALA A 293 8.73 14.13 3.34
N CYS A 294 7.95 13.33 4.08
CA CYS A 294 6.53 13.63 4.34
C CYS A 294 6.32 14.99 5.02
N TRP A 295 7.28 15.43 5.84
CA TRP A 295 7.32 16.76 6.44
C TRP A 295 7.35 17.87 5.37
N ALA A 296 8.10 17.70 4.28
CA ALA A 296 8.15 18.64 3.16
C ALA A 296 6.84 18.62 2.36
N PHE A 297 6.35 17.45 1.95
CA PHE A 297 5.07 17.32 1.21
C PHE A 297 3.87 17.92 1.98
N SER A 298 3.80 17.70 3.29
CA SER A 298 2.75 18.26 4.14
C SER A 298 2.84 19.79 4.26
N THR A 299 4.05 20.33 4.40
CA THR A 299 4.31 21.77 4.48
C THR A 299 4.01 22.46 3.14
N VAL A 300 4.61 21.97 2.05
CA VAL A 300 4.49 22.54 0.71
C VAL A 300 3.05 22.49 0.19
N GLY A 301 2.34 21.38 0.37
CA GLY A 301 0.94 21.27 -0.08
C GLY A 301 -0.02 22.24 0.61
N VAL A 302 0.28 22.70 1.83
CA VAL A 302 -0.48 23.77 2.49
C VAL A 302 -0.17 25.13 1.87
N VAL A 303 1.08 25.41 1.52
CA VAL A 303 1.47 26.65 0.82
C VAL A 303 0.83 26.72 -0.57
N GLU A 304 0.87 25.62 -1.33
CA GLU A 304 0.14 25.49 -2.61
C GLU A 304 -1.36 25.82 -2.44
N SER A 305 -1.97 25.32 -1.36
CA SER A 305 -3.37 25.57 -1.03
C SER A 305 -3.64 27.04 -0.70
N GLN A 306 -2.74 27.73 0.02
CA GLN A 306 -2.88 29.16 0.28
C GLN A 306 -2.84 30.00 -1.00
N TYR A 307 -1.93 29.69 -1.93
CA TYR A 307 -1.86 30.38 -3.22
C TYR A 307 -3.14 30.17 -4.04
N ALA A 308 -3.69 28.96 -4.06
CA ALA A 308 -4.96 28.67 -4.72
C ALA A 308 -6.14 29.41 -4.05
N ILE A 309 -6.19 29.47 -2.72
CA ILE A 309 -7.30 30.11 -1.98
C ILE A 309 -7.24 31.65 -2.07
N ARG A 310 -6.08 32.25 -1.78
CA ARG A 310 -5.91 33.71 -1.63
C ARG A 310 -5.56 34.42 -2.94
N LYS A 311 -4.63 33.86 -3.73
CA LYS A 311 -4.18 34.47 -5.01
C LYS A 311 -4.89 33.91 -6.24
N LYS A 312 -5.72 32.87 -6.09
CA LYS A 312 -6.38 32.14 -7.19
C LYS A 312 -5.40 31.47 -8.17
N GLU A 313 -4.17 31.19 -7.71
CA GLU A 313 -3.15 30.47 -8.48
C GLU A 313 -2.98 29.06 -7.91
N LEU A 314 -3.51 28.04 -8.58
CA LEU A 314 -3.20 26.65 -8.26
C LEU A 314 -1.82 26.30 -8.85
N VAL A 315 -0.79 26.41 -8.01
CA VAL A 315 0.61 26.17 -8.36
C VAL A 315 1.09 24.84 -7.75
N SER A 316 1.97 24.13 -8.45
CA SER A 316 2.74 23.02 -7.88
C SER A 316 4.15 23.50 -7.54
N LEU A 317 4.53 23.40 -6.26
CA LEU A 317 5.78 23.85 -5.68
C LEU A 317 6.72 22.68 -5.41
N SER A 318 8.02 22.98 -5.27
CA SER A 318 9.06 21.98 -5.10
C SER A 318 9.16 21.48 -3.65
N GLU A 319 8.87 20.19 -3.44
CA GLU A 319 9.32 19.51 -2.22
C GLU A 319 10.83 19.26 -2.21
N GLN A 320 11.48 19.20 -3.38
CA GLN A 320 12.91 18.91 -3.46
C GLN A 320 13.77 20.06 -2.91
N GLU A 321 13.43 21.31 -3.22
CA GLU A 321 14.12 22.46 -2.63
C GLU A 321 14.00 22.44 -1.10
N MET A 322 12.86 22.00 -0.54
CA MET A 322 12.75 21.80 0.91
C MET A 322 13.66 20.66 1.39
N VAL A 323 13.66 19.49 0.73
CA VAL A 323 14.52 18.35 1.09
C VAL A 323 16.01 18.71 1.06
N ASP A 324 16.41 19.61 0.16
CA ASP A 324 17.81 19.97 -0.09
C ASP A 324 18.26 21.16 0.76
N CYS A 325 17.42 22.17 0.91
CA CYS A 325 17.77 23.50 1.42
C CYS A 325 17.21 23.80 2.82
N SER A 326 16.36 22.94 3.39
CA SER A 326 15.91 23.05 4.78
C SER A 326 17.01 22.56 5.73
N PHE A 327 18.06 23.36 5.91
CA PHE A 327 19.28 22.99 6.65
C PHE A 327 19.07 22.63 8.14
N LYS A 328 17.90 22.97 8.72
CA LYS A 328 17.53 22.58 10.09
C LYS A 328 16.76 21.24 10.14
N ASN A 329 16.33 20.71 8.98
CA ASN A 329 15.78 19.37 8.82
C ASN A 329 16.85 18.39 8.29
N TYR A 330 16.46 17.14 8.02
CA TYR A 330 17.38 16.03 7.74
C TYR A 330 17.10 15.40 6.36
N GLY A 331 16.55 16.17 5.42
CA GLY A 331 16.24 15.70 4.07
C GLY A 331 15.41 14.42 4.06
N CYS A 332 15.95 13.37 3.41
CA CYS A 332 15.33 12.05 3.36
C CYS A 332 15.40 11.23 4.66
N ASP A 333 16.24 11.60 5.64
CA ASP A 333 16.27 10.96 6.97
C ASP A 333 15.19 11.52 7.93
N GLY A 334 14.32 12.39 7.41
CA GLY A 334 13.18 12.95 8.12
C GLY A 334 13.30 14.45 8.42
N GLY A 335 12.35 14.95 9.19
CA GLY A 335 12.24 16.37 9.49
C GLY A 335 11.08 16.65 10.43
N ASN A 336 10.80 17.94 10.64
CA ASN A 336 9.84 18.45 11.60
C ASN A 336 9.01 19.54 10.91
N ILE A 337 7.68 19.46 11.02
CA ILE A 337 6.74 20.41 10.41
C ILE A 337 7.06 21.89 10.78
N PRO A 338 7.23 22.29 12.06
CA PRO A 338 7.48 23.69 12.40
C PRO A 338 8.81 24.22 11.83
N ILE A 339 9.85 23.38 11.81
CA ILE A 339 11.16 23.75 11.25
C ILE A 339 11.06 23.96 9.74
N ALA A 340 10.22 23.19 9.04
CA ALA A 340 10.01 23.36 7.62
C ALA A 340 9.37 24.72 7.27
N PHE A 341 8.44 25.23 8.10
CA PHE A 341 7.90 26.58 7.92
C PHE A 341 8.93 27.69 8.25
N GLU A 342 9.75 27.52 9.28
CA GLU A 342 10.84 28.43 9.60
C GLU A 342 11.90 28.51 8.48
N ASP A 343 12.29 27.36 7.92
CA ASP A 343 13.23 27.32 6.80
C ASP A 343 12.61 27.91 5.52
N LEU A 344 11.30 27.75 5.28
CA LEU A 344 10.60 28.39 4.16
C LEU A 344 10.61 29.93 4.26
N LEU A 345 10.54 30.47 5.48
CA LEU A 345 10.71 31.90 5.76
C LEU A 345 12.16 32.34 5.51
N ASP A 346 13.14 31.61 6.03
CA ASP A 346 14.57 31.91 5.89
C ASP A 346 15.05 31.84 4.42
N LEU A 347 14.54 30.90 3.63
CA LEU A 347 14.83 30.77 2.19
C LEU A 347 14.18 31.89 1.35
N GLY A 348 13.29 32.69 1.92
CA GLY A 348 12.52 33.70 1.20
C GLY A 348 11.58 33.11 0.15
N GLY A 349 11.09 31.89 0.39
CA GLY A 349 10.21 31.11 -0.50
C GLY A 349 10.92 30.08 -1.40
N ILE A 350 10.11 29.31 -2.14
CA ILE A 350 10.55 28.16 -2.95
C ILE A 350 10.06 28.20 -4.41
N CYS A 351 10.73 27.43 -5.26
CA CYS A 351 10.49 27.25 -6.67
C CYS A 351 9.25 26.41 -6.99
N LYS A 352 8.82 26.46 -8.25
CA LYS A 352 7.85 25.50 -8.80
C LYS A 352 8.49 24.12 -8.96
N GLU A 353 7.69 23.07 -8.84
CA GLU A 353 8.11 21.68 -9.06
C GLU A 353 8.80 21.49 -10.42
N LYS A 354 8.32 22.18 -11.47
CA LYS A 354 8.93 22.12 -12.81
C LYS A 354 10.32 22.78 -12.93
N GLU A 355 10.70 23.64 -11.99
CA GLU A 355 11.99 24.37 -11.97
C GLU A 355 12.99 23.64 -11.06
N TYR A 356 12.52 23.04 -9.96
CA TYR A 356 13.29 22.19 -9.07
C TYR A 356 12.55 20.85 -8.86
N PRO A 357 12.69 19.87 -9.77
CA PRO A 357 11.89 18.64 -9.75
C PRO A 357 12.30 17.67 -8.64
N TYR A 358 11.32 16.90 -8.14
CA TYR A 358 11.52 15.86 -7.14
C TYR A 358 12.25 14.62 -7.68
N VAL A 359 13.31 14.22 -6.98
CA VAL A 359 14.22 13.11 -7.34
C VAL A 359 14.42 12.07 -6.23
N ASP A 360 13.69 12.20 -5.13
CA ASP A 360 13.64 11.26 -3.99
C ASP A 360 14.97 10.81 -3.36
N VAL A 361 15.95 11.70 -3.46
CA VAL A 361 17.25 11.65 -2.77
C VAL A 361 17.59 13.05 -2.23
N THR A 362 18.38 13.13 -1.17
CA THR A 362 19.02 14.39 -0.77
C THR A 362 20.37 14.47 -1.52
N PRO A 363 20.59 15.46 -2.41
CA PRO A 363 21.85 15.66 -3.10
C PRO A 363 22.91 16.27 -2.17
N GLU A 364 24.16 16.28 -2.62
CA GLU A 364 25.27 16.82 -1.83
C GLU A 364 25.22 18.34 -1.66
N LEU A 365 24.48 19.06 -2.52
CA LEU A 365 24.39 20.53 -2.55
C LEU A 365 22.97 20.98 -2.87
N CYS A 366 22.50 21.99 -2.13
CA CYS A 366 21.27 22.74 -2.39
C CYS A 366 21.50 23.87 -3.40
N ASP A 367 20.55 24.08 -4.31
CA ASP A 367 20.58 25.15 -5.33
C ASP A 367 19.50 26.22 -5.06
N ILE A 368 19.78 27.15 -4.14
CA ILE A 368 18.83 28.19 -3.69
C ILE A 368 18.40 29.12 -4.84
N ASP A 369 19.28 29.37 -5.81
CA ASP A 369 19.09 30.34 -6.89
C ASP A 369 18.54 29.70 -8.19
N ARG A 370 18.16 28.42 -8.14
CA ARG A 370 17.67 27.64 -9.29
C ARG A 370 16.49 28.26 -10.04
N CYS A 371 15.65 29.02 -9.34
CA CYS A 371 14.56 29.78 -9.93
C CYS A 371 14.58 31.25 -9.48
N LYS A 372 14.08 32.13 -10.36
CA LYS A 372 13.97 33.57 -10.08
C LYS A 372 12.69 33.95 -9.34
N ASN A 373 11.63 33.16 -9.48
CA ASN A 373 10.32 33.43 -8.92
C ASN A 373 10.03 32.47 -7.77
N LYS A 374 10.18 32.94 -6.53
CA LYS A 374 9.95 32.17 -5.31
C LYS A 374 8.56 32.43 -4.71
N TYR A 375 7.92 31.36 -4.27
CA TYR A 375 6.61 31.33 -3.59
C TYR A 375 6.83 31.37 -2.09
N LYS A 376 6.33 32.43 -1.44
CA LYS A 376 6.71 32.84 -0.09
C LYS A 376 5.53 32.68 0.87
N ILE A 377 5.84 32.51 2.15
CA ILE A 377 4.90 32.73 3.25
C ILE A 377 5.31 33.99 4.00
N THR A 378 4.36 34.64 4.65
CA THR A 378 4.60 35.79 5.55
C THR A 378 4.77 35.33 6.99
N THR A 379 4.06 34.27 7.37
CA THR A 379 4.04 33.66 8.70
C THR A 379 3.44 32.26 8.63
N TYR A 380 3.41 31.55 9.75
CA TYR A 380 2.62 30.35 9.96
C TYR A 380 2.01 30.33 11.38
N VAL A 381 0.99 29.49 11.59
CA VAL A 381 0.17 29.46 12.81
C VAL A 381 0.05 28.03 13.31
N GLU A 382 0.29 27.81 14.61
CA GLU A 382 -0.04 26.55 15.30
C GLU A 382 -1.56 26.48 15.53
N ILE A 383 -2.21 25.40 15.10
CA ILE A 383 -3.66 25.25 15.19
C ILE A 383 -4.03 24.61 16.55
N PRO A 384 -4.84 25.27 17.40
CA PRO A 384 -5.28 24.68 18.66
C PRO A 384 -6.09 23.40 18.42
N GLN A 385 -5.84 22.38 19.25
CA GLN A 385 -6.40 21.03 19.11
C GLN A 385 -7.92 20.98 18.89
N LEU A 386 -8.66 21.88 19.57
CA LEU A 386 -10.13 21.94 19.54
C LEU A 386 -10.70 22.76 18.37
N ARG A 387 -9.86 23.32 17.48
CA ARG A 387 -10.25 24.31 16.46
C ARG A 387 -10.03 23.86 15.01
N PHE A 388 -9.74 22.57 14.78
CA PHE A 388 -9.35 22.06 13.45
C PHE A 388 -10.40 22.32 12.37
N LYS A 389 -11.70 22.05 12.62
CA LYS A 389 -12.75 22.30 11.61
C LYS A 389 -12.88 23.78 11.28
N GLU A 390 -12.70 24.67 12.26
CA GLU A 390 -12.72 26.14 12.05
C GLU A 390 -11.49 26.60 11.24
N ALA A 391 -10.29 26.15 11.62
CA ALA A 391 -9.06 26.44 10.89
C ALA A 391 -9.15 25.94 9.44
N ILE A 392 -9.59 24.71 9.23
CA ILE A 392 -9.86 24.16 7.89
C ILE A 392 -10.84 25.05 7.14
N LYS A 393 -11.96 25.47 7.75
CA LYS A 393 -12.99 26.26 7.07
C LYS A 393 -12.51 27.65 6.61
N PHE A 394 -11.79 28.37 7.47
CA PHE A 394 -11.49 29.80 7.23
C PHE A 394 -10.03 30.06 6.81
N LEU A 395 -9.07 29.29 7.32
CA LEU A 395 -7.65 29.46 7.02
C LEU A 395 -7.22 28.63 5.80
N GLY A 396 -7.79 27.44 5.60
CA GLY A 396 -7.48 26.54 4.48
C GLY A 396 -7.03 25.16 4.97
N PRO A 397 -6.59 24.25 4.07
CA PRO A 397 -6.00 22.97 4.44
C PRO A 397 -4.86 23.13 5.45
N ILE A 398 -4.77 22.20 6.43
CA ILE A 398 -3.79 22.27 7.52
C ILE A 398 -2.83 21.08 7.49
N SER A 399 -1.54 21.34 7.73
CA SER A 399 -0.48 20.34 7.88
C SER A 399 -0.61 19.72 9.26
N VAL A 400 -0.59 18.38 9.35
CA VAL A 400 -0.72 17.69 10.64
C VAL A 400 0.21 16.49 10.74
N SER A 401 0.70 16.25 11.96
CA SER A 401 1.36 14.99 12.34
C SER A 401 0.32 13.88 12.56
N ILE A 402 0.65 12.64 12.24
CA ILE A 402 -0.17 11.45 12.53
C ILE A 402 0.71 10.25 12.87
N CYS A 403 0.21 9.31 13.69
CA CYS A 403 0.82 8.00 13.87
C CYS A 403 0.30 7.01 12.81
N ALA A 404 1.09 6.76 11.77
CA ALA A 404 0.83 5.70 10.82
C ALA A 404 1.38 4.34 11.33
N ASN A 405 0.58 3.30 11.19
CA ASN A 405 0.93 1.90 11.52
C ASN A 405 0.62 0.95 10.35
N ASP A 406 0.76 -0.36 10.56
CA ASP A 406 0.42 -1.41 9.57
C ASP A 406 -1.02 -1.27 9.01
N ASP A 407 -1.99 -0.96 9.89
CA ASP A 407 -3.38 -0.69 9.49
C ASP A 407 -3.50 0.51 8.53
N PHE A 408 -2.82 1.62 8.84
CA PHE A 408 -2.78 2.83 8.01
C PHE A 408 -2.09 2.58 6.66
N VAL A 409 -0.96 1.85 6.66
CA VAL A 409 -0.18 1.52 5.44
C VAL A 409 -1.05 0.85 4.39
N TYR A 410 -1.92 -0.07 4.80
CA TYR A 410 -2.72 -0.88 3.88
C TYR A 410 -4.16 -0.39 3.67
N TYR A 411 -4.51 0.82 4.12
CA TYR A 411 -5.82 1.39 3.85
C TYR A 411 -6.12 1.52 2.34
N GLU A 412 -7.32 1.10 1.95
CA GLU A 412 -7.83 1.15 0.57
C GLU A 412 -9.05 2.07 0.44
N GLY A 413 -9.96 2.05 1.42
CA GLY A 413 -11.12 2.94 1.42
C GLY A 413 -12.10 2.68 2.56
N GLY A 414 -13.09 3.56 2.70
CA GLY A 414 -14.04 3.59 3.80
C GLY A 414 -13.57 4.47 4.96
N LEU A 415 -14.25 4.37 6.10
CA LEU A 415 -14.01 5.21 7.27
C LEU A 415 -12.96 4.56 8.19
N PHE A 416 -11.76 5.13 8.24
CA PHE A 416 -10.67 4.60 9.04
C PHE A 416 -10.89 4.85 10.54
N ASP A 417 -11.12 3.76 11.28
CA ASP A 417 -11.30 3.66 12.73
C ASP A 417 -10.20 2.81 13.40
N GLY A 418 -9.11 2.52 12.68
CA GLY A 418 -8.02 1.66 13.14
C GLY A 418 -7.33 2.19 14.39
N SER A 419 -6.93 1.27 15.29
CA SER A 419 -6.09 1.62 16.43
C SER A 419 -4.67 1.95 15.96
N CYS A 420 -4.02 2.87 16.67
CA CYS A 420 -2.74 3.47 16.27
C CYS A 420 -1.89 3.73 17.51
N GLY A 421 -0.59 3.97 17.31
CA GLY A 421 0.32 4.37 18.38
C GLY A 421 0.10 5.81 18.83
N PHE A 422 0.68 6.16 19.98
CA PHE A 422 0.56 7.51 20.55
C PHE A 422 1.53 8.52 19.93
N SER A 423 2.69 8.06 19.45
CA SER A 423 3.75 8.90 18.88
C SER A 423 3.55 9.10 17.37
N PRO A 424 3.33 10.34 16.89
CA PRO A 424 3.30 10.61 15.46
C PRO A 424 4.63 10.27 14.79
N ASN A 425 4.57 9.78 13.56
CA ASN A 425 5.71 9.36 12.74
C ASN A 425 5.55 9.71 11.25
N HIS A 426 4.41 10.30 10.87
CA HIS A 426 4.12 10.71 9.50
C HIS A 426 3.47 12.08 9.47
N ALA A 427 3.63 12.83 8.37
CA ALA A 427 2.99 14.12 8.16
C ALA A 427 2.10 14.09 6.92
N VAL A 428 0.90 14.65 7.06
CA VAL A 428 -0.19 14.60 6.09
C VAL A 428 -0.93 15.94 6.08
N ILE A 429 -1.91 16.14 5.20
CA ILE A 429 -2.69 17.39 5.14
C ILE A 429 -4.17 17.08 5.38
N LEU A 430 -4.83 17.80 6.29
CA LEU A 430 -6.29 17.79 6.37
C LEU A 430 -6.86 18.83 5.40
N VAL A 431 -7.52 18.34 4.36
CA VAL A 431 -8.10 19.16 3.27
C VAL A 431 -9.60 19.42 3.45
N GLY A 432 -10.23 18.80 4.43
CA GLY A 432 -11.65 18.93 4.67
C GLY A 432 -12.15 18.08 5.84
N TYR A 433 -13.45 18.12 6.05
CA TYR A 433 -14.19 17.26 6.96
C TYR A 433 -15.57 16.94 6.38
N GLY A 434 -16.18 15.86 6.84
CA GLY A 434 -17.46 15.38 6.36
C GLY A 434 -18.20 14.54 7.39
N MET A 435 -19.39 14.12 6.98
CA MET A 435 -20.26 13.21 7.69
C MET A 435 -20.88 12.25 6.67
N GLU A 436 -21.03 10.99 7.04
CA GLU A 436 -21.81 10.00 6.29
C GLU A 436 -22.73 9.21 7.23
N GLU A 437 -23.95 8.93 6.78
CA GLU A 437 -24.86 8.07 7.51
C GLU A 437 -24.58 6.61 7.15
N MET A 438 -24.13 5.84 8.13
CA MET A 438 -23.76 4.43 7.96
C MET A 438 -24.68 3.54 8.79
N TYR A 439 -25.15 2.43 8.23
CA TYR A 439 -25.94 1.45 8.97
C TYR A 439 -25.06 0.75 10.01
N ASP A 440 -25.38 0.93 11.29
CA ASP A 440 -24.76 0.25 12.39
C ASP A 440 -25.52 -1.05 12.71
N ALA A 441 -24.85 -2.19 12.61
CA ALA A 441 -25.46 -3.50 12.82
C ALA A 441 -25.81 -3.79 14.30
N MET A 442 -25.14 -3.12 15.25
CA MET A 442 -25.36 -3.27 16.69
C MET A 442 -26.59 -2.47 17.14
N SER A 443 -26.71 -1.20 16.72
CA SER A 443 -27.86 -0.35 17.03
C SER A 443 -29.05 -0.53 16.08
N ARG A 444 -28.82 -1.22 14.94
CA ARG A 444 -29.78 -1.51 13.86
C ARG A 444 -30.38 -0.26 13.22
N LYS A 445 -29.60 0.82 13.13
CA LYS A 445 -30.01 2.12 12.61
C LYS A 445 -28.89 2.75 11.80
N ASN A 446 -29.23 3.72 10.96
CA ASN A 446 -28.23 4.60 10.37
C ASN A 446 -27.73 5.57 11.44
N GLU A 447 -26.42 5.64 11.62
CA GLU A 447 -25.73 6.55 12.53
C GLU A 447 -24.87 7.54 11.74
N LYS A 448 -24.83 8.79 12.20
CA LYS A 448 -23.95 9.81 11.63
C LYS A 448 -22.52 9.52 12.06
N ARG A 449 -21.65 9.22 11.10
CA ARG A 449 -20.22 9.02 11.31
C ARG A 449 -19.46 10.20 10.70
N TYR A 450 -18.68 10.90 11.51
CA TYR A 450 -17.92 12.08 11.10
C TYR A 450 -16.47 11.72 10.79
N TYR A 451 -15.86 12.45 9.86
CA TYR A 451 -14.48 12.21 9.44
C TYR A 451 -13.76 13.50 9.01
N PHE A 452 -12.43 13.46 9.05
CA PHE A 452 -11.58 14.39 8.30
C PHE A 452 -11.17 13.77 6.96
N TRP A 453 -11.06 14.60 5.92
CA TRP A 453 -10.40 14.25 4.67
C TRP A 453 -8.90 14.51 4.78
N LEU A 454 -8.12 13.44 4.72
CA LEU A 454 -6.66 13.45 4.76
C LEU A 454 -6.11 13.27 3.34
N LYS A 455 -5.18 14.13 2.91
CA LYS A 455 -4.34 13.97 1.72
C LYS A 455 -2.99 13.39 2.15
N ASN A 456 -2.58 12.29 1.53
CA ASN A 456 -1.30 11.61 1.79
C ASN A 456 -0.27 11.89 0.67
N SER A 457 0.97 11.47 0.87
CA SER A 457 2.13 11.66 -0.01
C SER A 457 2.68 10.35 -0.60
N TRP A 458 1.85 9.31 -0.74
CA TRP A 458 2.24 7.98 -1.25
C TRP A 458 1.70 7.67 -2.65
N GLY A 459 1.27 8.70 -3.38
CA GLY A 459 0.70 8.58 -4.72
C GLY A 459 -0.76 8.13 -4.75
N GLU A 460 -1.41 8.33 -5.90
CA GLU A 460 -2.84 8.06 -6.10
C GLU A 460 -3.24 6.56 -5.99
N LYS A 461 -2.28 5.63 -6.03
CA LYS A 461 -2.53 4.19 -5.87
C LYS A 461 -2.72 3.75 -4.41
N TRP A 462 -2.55 4.64 -3.43
CA TRP A 462 -2.79 4.36 -2.01
C TRP A 462 -4.12 4.95 -1.56
N GLY A 463 -4.91 4.23 -0.76
CA GLY A 463 -6.21 4.71 -0.26
C GLY A 463 -7.21 5.14 -1.36
N GLU A 464 -8.11 6.06 -1.00
CA GLU A 464 -9.11 6.62 -1.91
C GLU A 464 -8.45 7.67 -2.84
N LYS A 465 -7.74 7.20 -3.86
CA LYS A 465 -6.99 8.04 -4.82
C LYS A 465 -5.95 8.95 -4.14
N GLY A 466 -5.23 8.43 -3.15
CA GLY A 466 -4.26 9.17 -2.34
C GLY A 466 -4.85 9.88 -1.12
N TYR A 467 -6.15 9.72 -0.87
CA TYR A 467 -6.85 10.30 0.28
C TYR A 467 -7.33 9.21 1.26
N MET A 468 -7.67 9.64 2.47
CA MET A 468 -8.29 8.81 3.51
C MET A 468 -9.39 9.60 4.23
N LYS A 469 -10.50 8.93 4.56
CA LYS A 469 -11.43 9.41 5.58
C LYS A 469 -10.97 8.86 6.93
N ILE A 470 -10.55 9.73 7.85
CA ILE A 470 -10.17 9.34 9.22
C ILE A 470 -11.24 9.76 10.21
N GLN A 471 -11.70 8.83 11.05
CA GLN A 471 -12.85 9.05 11.93
C GLN A 471 -12.59 10.16 12.97
N THR A 472 -13.63 10.97 13.21
CA THR A 472 -13.70 11.96 14.28
C THR A 472 -15.14 12.09 14.80
N ASP A 473 -15.40 13.01 15.71
CA ASP A 473 -16.75 13.36 16.18
C ASP A 473 -17.33 14.59 15.43
N GLU A 474 -18.56 14.97 15.79
CA GLU A 474 -19.27 16.10 15.18
C GLU A 474 -18.48 17.41 15.23
N TYR A 475 -17.74 17.66 16.30
CA TYR A 475 -17.02 18.92 16.51
C TYR A 475 -15.55 18.85 16.04
N GLY A 476 -15.05 17.65 15.72
CA GLY A 476 -13.67 17.41 15.29
C GLY A 476 -12.67 17.24 16.43
N LEU A 477 -13.14 16.86 17.63
CA LEU A 477 -12.31 16.79 18.84
C LEU A 477 -11.59 15.45 18.97
N MET A 478 -12.25 14.34 18.62
CA MET A 478 -11.66 13.00 18.58
C MET A 478 -10.52 12.94 17.55
N LYS A 479 -9.31 12.64 18.04
CA LYS A 479 -8.07 12.54 17.26
C LYS A 479 -7.58 11.09 17.11
N THR A 480 -8.24 10.33 16.25
CA THR A 480 -7.80 8.98 15.86
C THR A 480 -6.33 9.02 15.41
N CYS A 481 -5.49 8.07 15.84
CA CYS A 481 -4.05 8.03 15.50
C CYS A 481 -3.19 9.24 15.92
N SER A 482 -3.48 9.86 17.07
CA SER A 482 -2.80 11.08 17.55
C SER A 482 -2.81 12.20 16.50
N LEU A 483 -3.88 12.27 15.70
CA LEU A 483 -4.03 13.20 14.58
C LEU A 483 -3.87 14.65 15.05
N GLY A 484 -2.85 15.30 14.51
CA GLY A 484 -2.58 16.71 14.73
C GLY A 484 -1.98 17.07 16.08
N ALA A 485 -1.30 16.14 16.77
CA ALA A 485 -0.46 16.49 17.94
C ALA A 485 0.47 17.69 17.67
N GLN A 486 0.98 17.80 16.44
CA GLN A 486 1.39 19.04 15.78
C GLN A 486 0.40 19.35 14.64
N ALA A 487 -0.08 20.60 14.54
CA ALA A 487 -0.94 21.06 13.47
C ALA A 487 -0.65 22.51 13.10
N PHE A 488 -0.48 22.81 11.81
CA PHE A 488 -0.01 24.12 11.33
C PHE A 488 -0.67 24.56 10.02
N VAL A 489 -0.77 25.86 9.81
CA VAL A 489 -1.13 26.46 8.50
C VAL A 489 -0.18 27.61 8.16
N ALA A 490 0.21 27.71 6.89
CA ALA A 490 0.92 28.88 6.37
C ALA A 490 -0.04 30.03 6.07
N LEU A 491 0.47 31.26 6.08
CA LEU A 491 -0.20 32.44 5.52
C LEU A 491 0.72 33.13 4.50
N ILE A 492 0.12 33.72 3.45
CA ILE A 492 0.85 34.36 2.33
C ILE A 492 0.44 35.82 2.09
N ASP A 493 -0.48 36.32 2.92
CA ASP A 493 -0.90 37.71 2.95
C ASP A 493 -0.22 38.38 4.14
N GLU A 494 0.10 39.68 4.04
CA GLU A 494 0.61 40.45 5.17
C GLU A 494 -0.42 40.45 6.31
N VAL A 495 0.03 40.16 7.53
CA VAL A 495 -0.82 40.02 8.74
C VAL A 495 -1.16 41.39 9.31
#